data_AF-A0A239JXZ3-F1
#
_entry.id   AF-A0A239JXZ3-F1
#
_cell.length_a   1.000
_cell.length_b   1.000
_cell.length_c   1.000
_cell.angle_alpha   90.00
_cell.angle_beta   90.00
_cell.angle_gamma   90.00
#
_symmetry.space_group_name_H-M   'P 1'
#
loop_
_entity.id
_entity.type
_entity.pdbx_description
1 polymer ?
#
loop_
_entity_poly.entity_id
_entity_poly.type
_entity_poly.pdbx_seq_one_letter_code
_entity_poly.pdbx_strand_id
1 'polypeptide(L)' 'MTDLLAGSAEFARLWRSHDVSAHHTLRKTFAHPRVGPVTVNCDVLDIADQDQRMVIYTADPGSPSEEALLDLA' A
#
# COMPACT_ATOMS: atom_id res chain seq x y z
N MET A 1 -16.89 -2.94 -10.78
CA MET A 1 -17.06 -1.49 -10.53
C MET A 1 -18.46 -1.18 -9.99
N THR A 2 -19.52 -1.58 -10.70
CA THR A 2 -20.92 -1.31 -10.34
C THR A 2 -21.29 -1.80 -8.94
N ASP A 3 -20.86 -3.00 -8.55
CA ASP A 3 -21.16 -3.56 -7.23
C ASP A 3 -20.50 -2.78 -6.09
N LEU A 4 -19.27 -2.28 -6.27
CA LEU A 4 -18.58 -1.45 -5.28
C LEU A 4 -19.18 -0.05 -5.19
N LEU A 5 -19.57 0.53 -6.33
CA LEU A 5 -20.23 1.84 -6.38
C LEU A 5 -21.62 1.81 -5.74
N ALA A 6 -22.36 0.70 -5.90
CA ALA A 6 -23.69 0.53 -5.30
C ALA A 6 -23.61 0.04 -3.84
N GLY A 7 -22.64 -0.81 -3.51
CA GLY A 7 -22.53 -1.50 -2.23
C GLY A 7 -21.73 -0.75 -1.17
N SER A 8 -20.97 0.29 -1.51
CA SER A 8 -20.21 1.08 -0.55
C SER A 8 -20.30 2.58 -0.87
N ALA A 9 -21.05 3.30 -0.03
CA ALA A 9 -21.17 4.75 -0.12
C ALA A 9 -19.81 5.45 0.07
N GLU A 10 -18.94 4.88 0.90
CA GLU A 10 -17.57 5.36 1.09
C GLU A 10 -16.75 5.22 -0.17
N PHE A 11 -16.77 4.03 -0.79
CA PHE A 11 -16.07 3.80 -2.06
C PHE A 11 -16.59 4.75 -3.14
N ALA A 12 -17.90 4.91 -3.28
CA ALA A 12 -18.49 5.82 -4.27
C ALA A 12 -18.12 7.29 -4.04
N ARG A 13 -17.91 7.71 -2.78
CA ARG A 13 -17.43 9.05 -2.44
C ARG A 13 -15.97 9.22 -2.87
N LEU A 14 -15.09 8.30 -2.49
CA LEU A 14 -13.66 8.35 -2.83
C LEU A 14 -13.42 8.21 -4.34
N TRP A 15 -14.16 7.33 -5.00
CA TRP A 15 -14.05 7.14 -6.45
C TRP A 15 -14.42 8.41 -7.22
N ARG A 16 -15.46 9.13 -6.79
CA ARG A 16 -15.89 10.39 -7.42
C ARG A 16 -14.87 11.52 -7.23
N SER A 17 -14.08 11.51 -6.16
CA SER A 17 -13.09 12.59 -5.95
C SER A 17 -11.93 12.54 -6.94
N HIS A 18 -11.70 11.40 -7.61
CA HIS A 18 -10.62 11.21 -8.61
C HIS A 18 -9.25 11.73 -8.12
N ASP A 19 -9.00 11.62 -6.82
CA ASP A 19 -7.78 12.10 -6.19
C ASP A 19 -6.65 11.07 -6.39
N VAL A 20 -6.23 10.93 -7.65
CA VAL A 20 -5.23 9.95 -8.09
C VAL A 20 -3.90 10.66 -8.30
N SER A 21 -2.85 10.14 -7.67
CA SER A 21 -1.50 10.64 -7.85
C SER A 21 -0.55 9.54 -8.33
N ALA A 22 0.19 9.80 -9.40
CA ALA A 22 1.13 8.87 -10.02
C ALA A 22 2.49 8.91 -9.33
N HIS A 23 2.58 8.37 -8.10
CA HIS A 23 3.87 8.19 -7.43
C HIS A 23 4.33 6.74 -7.56
N HIS A 24 5.42 6.52 -8.30
CA HIS A 24 6.00 5.20 -8.55
C HIS A 24 6.81 4.65 -7.36
N THR A 25 7.36 5.54 -6.53
CA THR A 25 8.01 5.21 -5.27
C THR A 25 7.29 5.96 -4.16
N LEU A 26 6.75 5.22 -3.20
CA LEU A 26 5.95 5.77 -2.12
C LEU A 26 6.56 5.38 -0.79
N ARG A 27 6.66 6.33 0.15
CA ARG A 27 6.83 6.00 1.56
C ARG A 27 5.46 5.90 2.21
N LYS A 28 5.17 4.77 2.86
CA LYS A 28 3.90 4.54 3.54
C LYS A 28 4.14 4.25 5.01
N THR A 29 3.28 4.78 5.87
CA THR A 29 3.24 4.43 7.28
C THR A 29 1.92 3.74 7.58
N PHE A 30 1.98 2.48 7.98
CA PHE A 30 0.82 1.68 8.36
C PHE A 30 0.66 1.66 9.86
N ALA A 31 -0.56 1.83 10.36
CA ALA A 31 -0.88 1.57 11.76
C ALA A 31 -1.18 0.07 11.92
N HIS A 32 -0.15 -0.74 12.21
CA HIS A 32 -0.33 -2.18 12.37
C HIS A 32 -0.84 -2.50 13.80
N PRO A 33 -1.91 -3.29 13.95
CA PRO A 33 -2.56 -3.50 15.25
C PRO A 33 -1.67 -4.20 16.29
N ARG A 34 -0.67 -4.98 15.84
CA ARG A 34 0.25 -5.72 16.73
C ARG A 34 1.54 -4.97 17.08
N VAL A 35 2.14 -4.29 16.10
CA VAL A 35 3.51 -3.72 16.21
C VAL A 35 3.52 -2.20 16.13
N GLY A 36 2.33 -1.58 16.06
CA GLY A 36 2.21 -0.13 15.98
C GLY A 36 2.57 0.42 14.59
N PRO A 37 3.04 1.67 14.50
CA PRO A 37 3.40 2.30 13.24
C PRO A 37 4.57 1.59 12.54
N VAL A 38 4.36 1.18 11.29
CA VAL A 38 5.40 0.58 10.43
C VAL A 38 5.59 1.45 9.20
N THR A 39 6.79 2.01 9.02
CA THR A 39 7.13 2.80 7.84
C THR A 39 7.91 1.98 6.85
N VAL A 40 7.45 1.95 5.60
CA VAL A 40 8.07 1.20 4.52
C VAL A 40 8.21 2.06 3.27
N ASN A 41 9.26 1.79 2.51
CA ASN A 41 9.35 2.16 1.11
C ASN A 41 8.51 1.15 0.30
N CYS A 42 7.81 1.66 -0.70
CA CYS A 42 6.89 0.92 -1.56
C CYS A 42 7.36 1.07 -3.00
N ASP A 43 7.83 -0.04 -3.56
CA ASP A 43 8.24 -0.12 -4.95
C ASP A 43 7.20 -0.92 -5.73
N VAL A 44 6.78 -0.38 -6.87
CA VAL A 44 5.83 -1.04 -7.77
C VAL A 44 6.54 -1.35 -9.09
N LEU A 45 6.66 -2.63 -9.40
CA LEU A 45 7.31 -3.14 -10.59
C LEU A 45 6.26 -3.75 -11.52
N ASP A 46 6.15 -3.25 -12.75
CA ASP A 46 5.32 -3.87 -13.77
C ASP A 46 6.04 -5.11 -14.33
N ILE A 47 5.35 -6.25 -14.35
CA ILE A 47 5.85 -7.48 -14.97
C ILE A 47 5.38 -7.46 -16.43
N ALA A 48 6.33 -7.26 -17.34
CA ALA A 48 6.07 -7.16 -18.77
C ALA A 48 5.29 -8.37 -19.28
N ASP A 49 4.37 -8.11 -20.21
CA ASP A 49 3.59 -9.11 -20.95
C ASP A 49 2.70 -10.04 -20.10
N GLN A 50 2.47 -9.73 -18.82
CA GLN A 50 1.67 -10.57 -17.92
C GLN A 50 0.48 -9.85 -17.25
N ASP A 51 0.22 -8.57 -17.56
CA ASP A 51 -0.76 -7.72 -16.86
C ASP A 51 -0.66 -7.83 -15.32
N GLN A 52 0.56 -8.07 -14.82
CA GLN A 52 0.88 -8.31 -13.42
C GLN A 52 1.77 -7.19 -12.89
N ARG A 53 1.62 -6.93 -11.59
CA ARG A 53 2.46 -5.97 -10.86
C ARG A 53 2.96 -6.62 -9.58
N MET A 54 4.25 -6.43 -9.30
CA MET A 54 4.85 -6.77 -8.02
C MET A 54 4.92 -5.51 -7.16
N VAL A 55 4.35 -5.58 -5.95
CA VAL A 55 4.43 -4.50 -4.97
C VAL A 55 5.33 -4.98 -3.84
N ILE A 56 6.45 -4.30 -3.63
CA ILE A 56 7.45 -4.66 -2.63
C ILE A 56 7.43 -3.60 -1.54
N TYR A 57 7.31 -4.06 -0.29
CA TYR A 57 7.44 -3.21 0.89
C TYR A 57 8.75 -3.52 1.60
N THR A 58 9.59 -2.51 1.79
CA THR A 58 10.87 -2.63 2.50
C THR A 58 10.95 -1.61 3.63
N ALA A 59 11.48 -2.01 4.78
CA ALA A 59 11.87 -1.06 5.82
C ALA A 59 13.33 -0.64 5.62
N ASP A 60 13.70 0.54 6.10
CA ASP A 60 15.10 0.96 6.11
C ASP A 60 15.89 0.03 7.06
N PRO A 61 17.07 -0.49 6.66
CA PRO A 61 17.84 -1.41 7.49
C PRO A 61 18.20 -0.83 8.85
N GLY A 62 18.09 -1.64 9.91
CA GLY A 62 18.31 -1.26 11.31
C GLY A 62 17.23 -0.34 11.88
N SER A 63 16.16 -0.03 11.14
CA SER A 63 15.07 0.79 11.65
C SER A 63 14.14 -0.01 12.57
N PRO A 64 13.39 0.65 13.47
CA PRO A 64 12.33 -0.02 14.23
C PRO A 64 11.27 -0.68 13.33
N SER A 65 11.09 -0.18 12.10
CA SER A 65 10.18 -0.79 11.13
C SER A 65 10.73 -2.08 10.53
N GLU A 66 12.05 -2.27 10.45
CA GLU A 66 12.66 -3.55 10.05
C GLU A 66 12.38 -4.62 11.11
N GLU A 67 12.64 -4.30 12.38
CA GLU A 67 12.33 -5.20 13.51
C GLU A 67 10.83 -5.53 13.56
N ALA A 68 9.97 -4.51 13.44
CA ALA A 68 8.53 -4.70 13.39
C ALA A 68 8.05 -5.58 12.22
N LEU A 69 8.72 -5.54 11.06
CA LEU A 69 8.40 -6.44 9.94
C LEU A 69 8.85 -7.88 10.21
N LEU A 70 10.01 -8.07 10.83
CA LEU A 70 10.49 -9.41 11.21
C LEU A 70 9.56 -10.08 12.22
N ASP A 71 8.96 -9.32 13.14
CA ASP A 71 7.97 -9.81 14.11
C ASP A 71 6.60 -10.21 13.49
N LEU A 72 6.40 -9.90 12.21
CA LEU A 72 5.19 -10.24 11.44
C LEU A 72 5.38 -11.44 10.50
N ALA A 73 6.61 -11.88 10.26
CA ALA A 73 6.94 -13.04 9.44
C ALA A 73 6.64 -14.36 10.18
#